data_AF-A0A914Y361-F1
#
_entry.id   AF-A0A914Y361-F1
#
_cell.length_a   1.000
_cell.length_b   1.000
_cell.length_c   1.000
_cell.angle_alpha   90.00
_cell.angle_beta   90.00
_cell.angle_gamma   90.00
#
_symmetry.space_group_name_H-M   'P 1'
#
loop_
_entity.id
_entity.type
_entity.pdbx_description
1 polymer ?
#
loop_
_entity_poly.entity_id
_entity_poly.type
_entity_poly.pdbx_seq_one_letter_code
_entity_poly.pdbx_strand_id
1 'polypeptide(L)'
;MAQDDAAPVIELEKGIRDGVKADLRLDWWTRMLGHVHRISEEQKRAIVSRWPDPFIFMNDLIRKEPDEAIKSIADIVAGNNRRIGPAIAKTLYTFLTSKDGGDVIVE
;
A
#
# COMPACT_ATOMS: atom_id res chain seq x y z
N MET A 1 36.51 17.93 -41.67
CA MET A 1 35.29 18.59 -41.13
C MET A 1 34.17 18.25 -42.10
N ALA A 2 33.10 17.54 -41.77
CA ALA A 2 32.45 17.35 -40.47
C ALA A 2 32.22 15.86 -40.17
N GLN A 3 32.45 15.52 -38.91
CA GLN A 3 32.06 14.26 -38.30
C GLN A 3 30.61 14.46 -37.86
N ASP A 4 29.68 13.82 -38.55
CA ASP A 4 28.28 13.79 -38.16
C ASP A 4 28.17 12.71 -37.07
N ASP A 5 28.43 13.13 -35.83
CA ASP A 5 28.28 12.31 -34.63
C ASP A 5 26.82 11.89 -34.54
N ALA A 6 26.57 10.63 -34.92
CA ALA A 6 25.33 9.94 -34.66
C ALA A 6 25.02 10.06 -33.16
N ALA A 7 24.06 10.92 -32.82
CA ALA A 7 23.47 10.95 -31.49
C ALA A 7 23.02 9.52 -31.17
N PRO A 8 23.42 8.93 -30.03
CA PRO A 8 22.90 7.64 -29.66
C PRO A 8 21.39 7.81 -29.47
N VAL A 9 20.62 7.23 -30.38
CA VAL A 9 19.20 7.01 -30.20
C VAL A 9 19.11 6.05 -29.03
N ILE A 10 18.94 6.60 -27.82
CA ILE A 10 18.57 5.82 -26.66
C ILE A 10 17.14 5.38 -26.92
N GLU A 11 16.97 4.18 -27.47
CA GLU A 11 15.72 3.44 -27.35
C GLU A 11 15.48 3.18 -25.86
N LEU A 12 14.88 4.17 -25.20
CA LEU A 12 14.17 3.94 -23.96
C LEU A 12 13.08 2.94 -24.32
N GLU A 13 13.29 1.67 -23.98
CA GLU A 13 12.23 0.67 -23.95
C GLU A 13 11.01 1.33 -23.30
N LYS A 14 9.94 1.54 -24.09
CA LYS A 14 8.68 2.11 -23.61
C LYS A 14 8.06 1.10 -22.64
N GLY A 15 8.46 1.20 -21.38
CA GLY A 15 8.01 0.32 -20.33
C GLY A 15 8.90 0.45 -19.10
N ILE A 16 8.28 0.64 -17.95
CA ILE A 16 8.96 0.47 -16.68
C ILE A 16 9.34 -1.01 -16.57
N ARG A 17 10.63 -1.32 -16.40
CA ARG A 17 11.11 -2.70 -16.16
C ARG A 17 10.37 -3.31 -14.98
N ASP A 18 10.02 -4.59 -15.03
CA ASP A 18 9.12 -5.20 -14.03
C ASP A 18 9.64 -5.13 -12.58
N GLY A 19 10.96 -5.16 -12.37
CA GLY A 19 11.57 -4.89 -11.06
C GLY A 19 11.27 -3.47 -10.55
N VAL A 20 11.40 -2.47 -11.43
CA VAL A 20 11.08 -1.08 -11.10
C VAL A 20 9.58 -0.91 -10.82
N LYS A 21 8.70 -1.69 -11.47
CA LYS A 21 7.24 -1.67 -11.18
C LYS A 21 6.92 -2.18 -9.77
N ALA A 22 7.59 -3.23 -9.30
CA ALA A 22 7.38 -3.76 -7.95
C ALA A 22 7.84 -2.76 -6.88
N ASP A 23 9.01 -2.16 -7.08
CA ASP A 23 9.56 -1.15 -6.17
C ASP A 23 8.68 0.11 -6.12
N LEU A 24 8.15 0.55 -7.26
CA LEU A 24 7.20 1.66 -7.34
C LEU A 24 5.88 1.35 -6.63
N ARG A 25 5.34 0.13 -6.77
CA ARG A 25 4.12 -0.27 -6.06
C ARG A 25 4.35 -0.28 -4.55
N LEU A 26 5.51 -0.76 -4.10
CA LEU A 26 5.86 -0.81 -2.68
C LEU A 26 6.02 0.58 -2.07
N ASP A 27 6.75 1.47 -2.76
CA ASP A 27 6.94 2.87 -2.35
C ASP A 27 5.61 3.62 -2.32
N TRP A 28 4.81 3.49 -3.39
CA TRP A 28 3.48 4.08 -3.45
C TRP A 28 2.59 3.57 -2.31
N TRP A 29 2.58 2.26 -2.07
CA TRP A 29 1.76 1.65 -1.03
C TRP A 29 2.14 2.15 0.36
N THR A 30 3.45 2.24 0.63
CA THR A 30 3.97 2.78 1.90
C THR A 30 3.54 4.24 2.12
N ARG A 31 3.55 5.06 1.05
CA ARG A 31 3.08 6.45 1.10
C ARG A 31 1.57 6.54 1.32
N MET A 32 0.79 5.68 0.65
CA MET A 32 -0.67 5.61 0.82
C MET A 32 -1.07 5.33 2.26
N LEU A 33 -0.41 4.37 2.91
CA LEU A 33 -0.63 4.10 4.33
C LEU A 33 -0.32 5.32 5.21
N GLY A 34 0.59 6.21 4.79
CA GLY A 34 0.87 7.46 5.50
C GLY A 34 -0.32 8.42 5.61
N HIS A 35 -1.36 8.25 4.78
CA HIS A 35 -2.59 9.03 4.86
C HIS A 35 -3.61 8.46 5.85
N VAL A 36 -3.35 7.28 6.42
CA VAL A 36 -4.21 6.69 7.46
C VAL A 36 -3.92 7.38 8.79
N HIS A 37 -4.93 8.04 9.35
CA HIS A 37 -4.78 8.79 10.59
C HIS A 37 -4.24 7.92 11.75
N ARG A 38 -3.26 8.47 12.49
CA ARG A 38 -2.61 7.86 13.69
C ARG A 38 -1.85 6.55 13.47
N ILE A 39 -1.61 6.12 12.24
CA ILE A 39 -0.76 4.96 11.98
C ILE A 39 0.72 5.30 12.22
N SER A 40 1.43 4.43 12.93
CA SER A 40 2.88 4.57 13.15
C SER A 40 3.70 3.91 12.03
N GLU A 41 4.97 4.32 11.87
CA GLU A 41 5.90 3.69 10.91
C GLU A 41 6.03 2.18 11.09
N GLU A 42 6.11 1.71 12.34
CA GLU A 42 6.22 0.28 12.67
C GLU A 42 4.97 -0.50 12.23
N GLN A 43 3.78 0.09 12.39
CA GLN A 43 2.53 -0.52 11.94
C GLN A 43 2.43 -0.52 10.41
N LYS A 44 2.87 0.56 9.73
CA LYS A 44 2.95 0.59 8.26
C LYS A 44 3.87 -0.52 7.73
N ARG A 45 5.06 -0.65 8.31
CA ARG A 45 6.01 -1.72 7.95
C ARG A 45 5.41 -3.10 8.16
N ALA A 46 4.69 -3.32 9.25
CA ALA A 46 4.04 -4.60 9.52
C ALA A 46 2.96 -4.94 8.48
N ILE A 47 2.16 -3.95 8.06
CA ILE A 47 1.15 -4.12 7.00
C ILE A 47 1.83 -4.42 5.67
N VAL A 48 2.82 -3.63 5.26
CA VAL A 48 3.54 -3.81 3.99
C VAL A 48 4.29 -5.14 3.96
N SER A 49 4.85 -5.58 5.08
CA SER A 49 5.51 -6.87 5.19
C SER A 49 4.54 -8.04 5.01
N ARG A 50 3.28 -7.89 5.45
CA ARG A 50 2.24 -8.92 5.30
C ARG A 50 1.57 -8.88 3.94
N TRP A 51 1.34 -7.68 3.41
CA TRP A 51 0.76 -7.41 2.10
C TRP A 51 1.58 -6.33 1.38
N PRO A 52 2.60 -6.75 0.63
CA PRO A 52 3.44 -5.82 -0.13
C PRO A 52 2.68 -5.21 -1.31
N ASP A 53 1.60 -5.85 -1.74
CA ASP A 53 0.72 -5.38 -2.81
C ASP A 53 -0.66 -4.98 -2.25
N PRO A 54 -1.08 -3.71 -2.40
CA PRO A 54 -2.36 -3.23 -1.92
C PRO A 54 -3.56 -3.90 -2.61
N PHE A 55 -3.42 -4.35 -3.86
CA PHE A 55 -4.50 -5.06 -4.56
C PHE A 55 -4.72 -6.46 -3.97
N ILE A 56 -3.63 -7.13 -3.56
CA ILE A 56 -3.74 -8.39 -2.82
C ILE A 56 -4.43 -8.16 -1.48
N PHE A 57 -4.06 -7.08 -0.78
CA PHE A 57 -4.68 -6.74 0.49
C PHE A 57 -6.18 -6.45 0.35
N MET A 58 -6.57 -5.60 -0.60
CA MET A 58 -7.98 -5.30 -0.89
C MET A 58 -8.78 -6.57 -1.22
N ASN A 59 -8.24 -7.43 -2.09
CA ASN A 59 -8.87 -8.69 -2.45
C ASN A 59 -9.03 -9.63 -1.25
N ASP A 60 -8.08 -9.63 -0.32
CA ASP A 60 -8.15 -10.42 0.90
C ASP A 60 -9.25 -9.92 1.85
N LEU A 61 -9.45 -8.60 1.94
CA LEU A 61 -10.47 -7.98 2.79
C LEU A 61 -11.89 -8.19 2.25
N ILE A 62 -12.13 -7.98 0.96
CA ILE A 62 -13.48 -8.10 0.36
C ILE A 62 -14.01 -9.54 0.33
N ARG A 63 -13.13 -10.53 0.55
CA ARG A 63 -13.50 -11.96 0.61
C ARG A 63 -13.95 -12.41 2.00
N LYS A 64 -13.81 -11.56 3.01
CA LYS A 64 -14.18 -11.83 4.40
C LYS A 64 -15.39 -11.02 4.79
N GLU A 65 -16.10 -11.48 5.82
CA GLU A 65 -17.07 -10.63 6.50
C GLU A 65 -16.37 -9.42 7.15
N PRO A 66 -17.00 -8.24 7.20
CA PRO A 66 -16.36 -7.01 7.65
C PRO A 66 -15.67 -7.12 9.01
N ASP A 67 -16.32 -7.74 10.00
CA ASP A 67 -15.77 -7.90 11.35
C ASP A 67 -14.52 -8.80 11.37
N GLU A 68 -14.51 -9.84 10.54
CA GLU A 68 -13.36 -10.74 10.39
C GLU A 68 -12.20 -10.03 9.70
N ALA A 69 -12.49 -9.26 8.65
CA ALA A 69 -11.51 -8.47 7.92
C ALA A 69 -10.84 -7.43 8.85
N ILE A 70 -11.63 -6.67 9.60
CA ILE A 70 -11.14 -5.68 10.58
C ILE A 70 -10.30 -6.38 11.65
N LYS A 71 -10.76 -7.51 12.20
CA LYS A 71 -10.01 -8.26 13.20
C LYS A 71 -8.66 -8.75 12.66
N SER A 72 -8.62 -9.23 11.42
CA SER A 72 -7.39 -9.71 10.77
C SER A 72 -6.32 -8.62 10.66
N ILE A 73 -6.73 -7.36 10.49
CA ILE A 73 -5.84 -6.20 10.52
C ILE A 73 -5.46 -5.84 11.96
N ALA A 74 -6.46 -5.77 12.86
CA ALA A 74 -6.27 -5.34 14.24
C ALA A 74 -5.27 -6.22 15.01
N ASP A 75 -5.22 -7.51 14.69
CA ASP A 75 -4.38 -8.50 15.35
C ASP A 75 -2.91 -8.51 14.86
N ILE A 76 -2.57 -7.74 13.84
CA ILE A 76 -1.19 -7.62 13.36
C ILE A 76 -0.33 -6.97 14.45
N VAL A 77 0.76 -7.66 14.79
CA VAL A 77 1.77 -7.18 15.75
C VAL A 77 2.89 -6.50 14.98
N ALA A 78 3.15 -5.24 15.30
CA ALA A 78 4.24 -4.46 14.73
C ALA A 78 5.58 -4.76 15.43
N GLY A 79 6.70 -4.28 14.87
CA GLY A 79 8.05 -4.54 15.39
C GLY A 79 8.30 -4.04 16.83
N ASN A 80 7.50 -3.07 17.29
CA ASN A 80 7.48 -2.59 18.68
C ASN A 80 6.61 -3.45 19.62
N ASN A 81 6.18 -4.64 19.19
CA ASN A 81 5.30 -5.56 19.91
C ASN A 81 3.90 -5.01 20.25
N ARG A 82 3.49 -3.91 19.60
CA ARG A 82 2.13 -3.36 19.73
C ARG A 82 1.28 -3.83 18.55
N ARG A 83 0.01 -4.09 18.83
CA ARG A 83 -0.97 -4.39 17.79
C ARG A 83 -1.37 -3.12 17.02
N ILE A 84 -1.86 -3.29 15.80
CA ILE A 84 -2.50 -2.19 15.05
C ILE A 84 -3.73 -1.67 15.80
N GLY A 85 -4.53 -2.58 16.34
CA GLY A 85 -5.73 -2.26 17.11
C GLY A 85 -6.95 -1.92 16.25
N PRO A 86 -8.15 -1.98 16.86
CA PRO A 86 -9.42 -1.99 16.12
C PRO A 86 -9.75 -0.67 15.42
N ALA A 87 -9.36 0.47 15.99
CA ALA A 87 -9.65 1.78 15.39
C ALA A 87 -8.94 1.97 14.05
N ILE A 88 -7.61 1.78 14.03
CA ILE A 88 -6.81 1.86 12.80
C ILE A 88 -7.24 0.79 11.80
N ALA A 89 -7.54 -0.42 12.27
CA ALA A 89 -8.02 -1.51 11.43
C ALA A 89 -9.33 -1.18 10.71
N LYS A 90 -10.31 -0.59 11.42
CA LYS A 90 -11.58 -0.16 10.83
C LYS A 90 -11.35 0.95 9.80
N THR A 91 -10.55 1.96 10.13
CA THR A 91 -10.20 3.04 9.19
C THR A 91 -9.55 2.47 7.93
N LEU A 92 -8.60 1.55 8.07
CA LEU A 92 -7.89 0.95 6.95
C LEU A 92 -8.79 0.06 6.09
N TYR A 93 -9.67 -0.74 6.71
CA TYR A 93 -10.68 -1.52 6.00
C TYR A 93 -11.55 -0.60 5.14
N THR A 94 -12.17 0.40 5.78
CA THR A 94 -13.04 1.36 5.11
C THR A 94 -12.32 2.13 3.99
N PHE A 95 -11.08 2.58 4.24
CA PHE A 95 -10.25 3.29 3.26
C PHE A 95 -10.02 2.46 1.99
N LEU A 96 -9.91 1.14 2.13
CA LEU A 96 -9.59 0.23 1.04
C LEU A 96 -10.81 -0.39 0.36
N THR A 97 -11.96 -0.45 1.03
CA THR A 97 -13.15 -1.15 0.53
C THR A 97 -14.37 -0.26 0.32
N SER A 98 -14.40 0.97 0.85
CA SER A 98 -15.53 1.89 0.63
C SER A 98 -15.62 2.26 -0.84
N LYS A 99 -16.82 2.15 -1.41
CA LYS A 99 -17.10 2.47 -2.82
C LYS A 99 -17.48 3.93 -3.01
N ASP A 100 -17.87 4.60 -1.93
CA ASP A 100 -18.58 5.88 -1.98
C ASP A 100 -17.68 7.03 -1.50
N GLY A 101 -16.51 6.70 -0.92
CA GLY A 101 -15.52 7.67 -0.43
C GLY A 101 -15.96 8.46 0.81
N GLY A 102 -17.22 8.35 1.23
CA GLY A 102 -17.81 9.10 2.35
C GLY A 102 -17.49 8.54 3.73
N ASP A 103 -17.04 7.28 3.84
CA ASP A 103 -16.83 6.62 5.12
C ASP A 103 -15.44 6.89 5.72
N VAL A 104 -14.57 7.61 5.00
CA VAL A 104 -13.20 7.93 5.43
C VAL A 104 -13.16 9.24 6.23
N ILE A 105 -13.99 9.36 7.28
CA ILE A 105 -13.79 10.27 8.43
C ILE A 105 -14.63 9.70 9.56
N VAL A 106 -14.00 9.28 10.65
CA VAL A 106 -14.68 9.20 11.95
C VAL A 106 -13.84 10.02 12.90
N GLU A 107 -14.36 11.21 13.26
CA GLU A 107 -13.84 12.08 14.32
C GLU A 107 -13.67 11.34 15.66
#